data_AF-A0A1F8QKA8-F1
#
_entry.id   AF-A0A1F8QKA8-F1
#
_cell.length_a   1.000
_cell.length_b   1.000
_cell.length_c   1.000
_cell.angle_alpha   90.00
_cell.angle_beta   90.00
_cell.angle_gamma   90.00
#
_symmetry.space_group_name_H-M   'P 1'
#
loop_
_entity.id
_entity.type
_entity.pdbx_description
1 polymer ?
#
loop_
_entity_poly.entity_id
_entity_poly.type
_entity_poly.pdbx_seq_one_letter_code
_entity_poly.pdbx_strand_id
1 'polypeptide(L)'
;MKTVTLADLQESVQDRLAFKTLGEYLTLCVAFLTFLRKTHLTRIVSPSQSNYVFFQYGEDFAHKITRPLNSNLFVESPNELKAMFNRFAIFLADLKKHGGEISDQKGVGGYIESKEINKVVYTVQQAIGSTSDSFDIPNQSRKRAGQLFERMIKLIIQEIGLECEPRTVNIPIPGYPGYKMQYELDLVFSRNKAIVTSETKYIYPSEVVGSVKTTSKDRIDKIFLDKYLLTKLLGMDVPVIAIFLHDVQRAQKGNSIFGINSTFKSNHFLGYTVALKKLDGVYYVDPRPEMATNERLREQIHDLQQFLVRDLWALSGK
;
A
#
# COMPACT_ATOMS: atom_id res chain seq x y z
N MET A 1 -23.29 -7.15 -23.83
CA MET A 1 -21.96 -7.09 -23.19
C MET A 1 -21.60 -8.48 -22.69
N LYS A 2 -20.39 -8.97 -22.99
CA LYS A 2 -19.90 -10.27 -22.47
C LYS A 2 -19.86 -10.21 -20.94
N THR A 3 -20.33 -11.27 -20.28
CA THR A 3 -20.28 -11.34 -18.81
C THR A 3 -18.82 -11.51 -18.39
N VAL A 4 -18.33 -10.63 -17.52
CA VAL A 4 -16.99 -10.77 -16.90
C VAL A 4 -16.99 -11.99 -15.99
N THR A 5 -16.07 -12.91 -16.23
CA THR A 5 -15.83 -14.10 -15.42
C THR A 5 -14.61 -13.89 -14.50
N LEU A 6 -14.42 -14.76 -13.52
CA LEU A 6 -13.23 -14.72 -12.68
C LEU A 6 -11.94 -15.05 -13.47
N ALA A 7 -12.03 -15.86 -14.53
CA ALA A 7 -10.91 -16.11 -15.43
C ALA A 7 -10.49 -14.84 -16.20
N ASP A 8 -11.45 -14.04 -16.69
CA ASP A 8 -11.14 -12.75 -17.33
C ASP A 8 -10.43 -11.79 -16.34
N LEU A 9 -10.83 -11.81 -15.07
CA LEU A 9 -10.17 -11.01 -14.01
C LEU A 9 -8.75 -11.51 -13.70
N GLN A 10 -8.54 -12.83 -13.69
CA GLN A 10 -7.22 -13.43 -13.50
C GLN A 10 -6.28 -13.03 -14.65
N GLU A 11 -6.73 -13.12 -15.90
CA GLU A 11 -5.97 -12.71 -17.07
C GLU A 11 -5.57 -11.23 -16.97
N SER A 12 -6.53 -10.37 -16.61
CA SER A 12 -6.27 -8.94 -16.42
C SER A 12 -5.21 -8.67 -15.34
N VAL A 13 -5.25 -9.36 -14.19
CA VAL A 13 -4.21 -9.21 -13.14
C VAL A 13 -2.83 -9.67 -13.61
N GLN A 14 -2.77 -10.69 -14.47
CA GLN A 14 -1.51 -11.24 -14.99
C GLN A 14 -0.89 -10.40 -16.12
N ASP A 15 -1.68 -9.58 -16.81
CA ASP A 15 -1.19 -8.73 -17.89
C ASP A 15 -0.11 -7.75 -17.40
N ARG A 16 1.12 -7.97 -17.84
CA ARG A 16 2.30 -7.18 -17.47
C ARG A 16 2.32 -5.80 -18.12
N LEU A 17 1.57 -5.61 -19.21
CA LEU A 17 1.46 -4.36 -19.96
C LEU A 17 0.34 -3.46 -19.42
N ALA A 18 -0.57 -4.00 -18.60
CA ALA A 18 -1.60 -3.26 -17.90
C ALA A 18 -1.08 -2.56 -16.63
N PHE A 19 -1.98 -1.83 -15.98
CA PHE A 19 -1.81 -1.04 -14.76
C PHE A 19 -0.81 0.10 -14.89
N LYS A 20 -0.83 0.80 -16.02
CA LYS A 20 -0.02 2.00 -16.31
C LYS A 20 -0.66 3.28 -15.78
N THR A 21 -1.97 3.28 -15.53
CA THR A 21 -2.73 4.44 -15.03
C THR A 21 -3.64 4.01 -13.89
N LEU A 22 -4.01 4.95 -13.01
CA LEU A 22 -4.98 4.67 -11.93
C LEU A 22 -6.35 4.25 -12.49
N GLY A 23 -6.75 4.71 -13.69
CA GLY A 23 -7.99 4.32 -14.34
C GLY A 23 -8.07 2.82 -14.70
N GLU A 24 -6.93 2.20 -15.03
CA GLU A 24 -6.88 0.75 -15.28
C GLU A 24 -7.12 -0.05 -13.99
N TYR A 25 -6.64 0.44 -12.85
CA TYR A 25 -6.97 -0.13 -11.54
C TYR A 25 -8.46 -0.04 -11.21
N LEU A 26 -9.08 1.12 -11.46
CA LEU A 26 -10.53 1.28 -11.32
C LEU A 26 -11.28 0.29 -12.19
N THR A 27 -10.83 0.10 -13.44
CA THR A 27 -11.48 -0.78 -14.40
C THR A 27 -11.54 -2.23 -13.91
N LEU A 28 -10.40 -2.78 -13.45
CA LEU A 28 -10.38 -4.10 -12.83
C LEU A 28 -11.28 -4.16 -11.59
N CYS A 29 -11.18 -3.16 -10.70
CA CYS A 29 -11.93 -3.18 -9.45
C CYS A 29 -13.44 -3.15 -9.68
N VAL A 30 -13.93 -2.32 -10.60
CA VAL A 30 -15.34 -2.28 -11.01
C VAL A 30 -15.77 -3.62 -11.61
N ALA A 31 -14.94 -4.23 -12.45
CA ALA A 31 -15.23 -5.53 -13.04
C ALA A 31 -15.34 -6.62 -11.95
N PHE A 32 -14.45 -6.61 -10.97
CA PHE A 32 -14.49 -7.52 -9.81
C PHE A 32 -15.76 -7.31 -8.95
N LEU A 33 -16.10 -6.07 -8.59
CA LEU A 33 -17.31 -5.79 -7.81
C LEU A 33 -18.59 -6.17 -8.58
N THR A 34 -18.60 -5.98 -9.90
CA THR A 34 -19.71 -6.39 -10.76
C THR A 34 -19.85 -7.91 -10.78
N PHE A 35 -18.72 -8.62 -10.86
CA PHE A 35 -18.66 -10.08 -10.74
C PHE A 35 -19.22 -10.56 -9.39
N LEU A 36 -18.78 -9.98 -8.26
CA LEU A 36 -19.30 -10.33 -6.93
C LEU A 36 -20.82 -10.17 -6.84
N ARG A 37 -21.34 -9.04 -7.31
CA ARG A 37 -22.79 -8.77 -7.28
C ARG A 37 -23.59 -9.73 -8.16
N LYS A 38 -23.08 -10.09 -9.34
CA LYS A 38 -23.77 -10.96 -10.28
C LYS A 38 -23.77 -12.42 -9.83
N THR A 39 -22.67 -12.87 -9.26
CA THR A 39 -22.48 -14.28 -8.85
C THR A 39 -23.03 -14.60 -7.47
N HIS A 40 -23.40 -13.58 -6.68
CA HIS A 40 -23.97 -13.75 -5.33
C HIS A 40 -23.14 -14.69 -4.45
N LEU A 41 -21.81 -14.52 -4.46
CA LEU A 41 -20.90 -15.34 -3.68
C LEU A 41 -21.28 -15.36 -2.19
N THR A 42 -21.06 -16.50 -1.54
CA THR A 42 -21.30 -16.64 -0.10
C THR A 42 -20.41 -15.68 0.68
N ARG A 43 -21.04 -14.72 1.35
CA ARG A 43 -20.40 -13.73 2.22
C ARG A 43 -20.34 -14.26 3.65
N ILE A 44 -19.13 -14.36 4.21
CA ILE A 44 -18.87 -14.97 5.51
C ILE A 44 -18.26 -13.92 6.43
N VAL A 45 -18.90 -13.65 7.57
CA VAL A 45 -18.40 -12.72 8.58
C VAL A 45 -17.43 -13.46 9.51
N SER A 46 -16.28 -12.86 9.82
CA SER A 46 -15.33 -13.47 10.75
C SER A 46 -15.95 -13.59 12.14
N PRO A 47 -15.88 -14.76 12.80
CA PRO A 47 -16.35 -14.92 14.17
C PRO A 47 -15.46 -14.22 15.20
N SER A 48 -14.22 -13.87 14.84
CA SER A 48 -13.28 -13.23 15.78
C SER A 48 -13.26 -11.70 15.70
N GLN A 49 -13.62 -11.13 14.54
CA GLN A 49 -13.62 -9.68 14.30
C GLN A 49 -14.70 -9.36 13.27
N SER A 50 -15.87 -8.89 13.70
CA SER A 50 -17.07 -8.75 12.87
C SER A 50 -16.94 -7.76 11.70
N ASN A 51 -15.98 -6.85 11.76
CA ASN A 51 -15.67 -5.94 10.66
C ASN A 51 -14.85 -6.57 9.53
N TYR A 52 -14.48 -7.86 9.63
CA TYR A 52 -13.80 -8.58 8.56
C TYR A 52 -14.73 -9.63 7.95
N VAL A 53 -14.73 -9.68 6.62
CA VAL A 53 -15.54 -10.60 5.83
C VAL A 53 -14.71 -11.35 4.79
N PHE A 54 -15.27 -12.42 4.28
CA PHE A 54 -14.71 -13.28 3.25
C PHE A 54 -15.77 -13.56 2.19
N PHE A 55 -15.35 -13.78 0.95
CA PHE A 55 -16.19 -14.35 -0.09
C PHE A 55 -15.67 -15.73 -0.49
N GLN A 56 -16.58 -16.67 -0.70
CA GLN A 56 -16.26 -17.99 -1.22
C GLN A 56 -16.64 -18.07 -2.70
N TYR A 57 -15.68 -18.44 -3.55
CA TYR A 57 -15.90 -18.68 -4.97
C TYR A 57 -16.70 -19.97 -5.21
N GLY A 58 -17.26 -20.09 -6.42
CA GLY A 58 -18.01 -21.28 -6.84
C GLY A 58 -17.14 -22.53 -7.02
N GLU A 59 -17.80 -23.63 -7.37
CA GLU A 59 -17.16 -24.95 -7.58
C GLU A 59 -16.07 -24.90 -8.67
N ASP A 60 -16.29 -24.14 -9.75
CA ASP A 60 -15.32 -23.92 -10.84
C ASP A 60 -13.96 -23.39 -10.37
N PHE A 61 -13.88 -22.86 -9.15
CA PHE A 61 -12.67 -22.35 -8.53
C PHE A 61 -12.34 -23.07 -7.22
N ALA A 62 -12.74 -24.34 -7.10
CA ALA A 62 -12.49 -25.23 -5.97
C ALA A 62 -12.90 -24.64 -4.62
N HIS A 63 -13.97 -23.83 -4.60
CA HIS A 63 -14.46 -23.14 -3.40
C HIS A 63 -13.40 -22.31 -2.68
N LYS A 64 -12.38 -21.81 -3.42
CA LYS A 64 -11.36 -20.91 -2.87
C LYS A 64 -12.03 -19.70 -2.24
N ILE A 65 -11.39 -19.19 -1.21
CA ILE A 65 -11.93 -18.12 -0.38
C ILE A 65 -11.04 -16.89 -0.57
N THR A 66 -11.60 -15.69 -0.63
CA THR A 66 -10.83 -14.44 -0.64
C THR A 66 -10.10 -14.23 0.68
N ARG A 67 -9.01 -13.46 0.69
CA ARG A 67 -8.44 -12.88 1.92
C ARG A 67 -9.48 -12.14 2.75
N PRO A 68 -9.20 -11.90 4.05
CA PRO A 68 -10.03 -11.02 4.86
C PRO A 68 -10.17 -9.63 4.25
N LEU A 69 -11.41 -9.14 4.21
CA LEU A 69 -11.76 -7.80 3.74
C LEU A 69 -12.36 -7.01 4.91
N ASN A 70 -11.77 -5.86 5.25
CA ASN A 70 -12.33 -4.96 6.25
C ASN A 70 -13.56 -4.27 5.66
N SER A 71 -14.76 -4.62 6.13
CA SER A 71 -16.03 -4.06 5.63
C SER A 71 -16.21 -2.58 5.96
N ASN A 72 -15.40 -2.01 6.86
CA ASN A 72 -15.40 -0.57 7.11
C ASN A 72 -14.65 0.22 6.01
N LEU A 73 -13.82 -0.46 5.21
CA LEU A 73 -13.03 0.13 4.13
C LEU A 73 -13.43 -0.36 2.74
N PHE A 74 -13.84 -1.62 2.62
CA PHE A 74 -14.15 -2.26 1.35
C PHE A 74 -15.52 -1.83 0.82
N VAL A 75 -15.53 -1.16 -0.32
CA VAL A 75 -16.75 -0.69 -0.99
C VAL A 75 -17.28 -1.78 -1.91
N GLU A 76 -18.43 -2.38 -1.58
CA GLU A 76 -19.01 -3.48 -2.34
C GLU A 76 -19.77 -3.01 -3.60
N SER A 77 -20.17 -1.73 -3.67
CA SER A 77 -20.97 -1.17 -4.77
C SER A 77 -20.09 -0.63 -5.91
N PRO A 78 -20.20 -1.15 -7.16
CA PRO A 78 -19.42 -0.65 -8.30
C PRO A 78 -19.69 0.83 -8.61
N ASN A 79 -20.94 1.28 -8.47
CA ASN A 79 -21.31 2.67 -8.78
C ASN A 79 -20.80 3.64 -7.72
N GLU A 80 -20.86 3.24 -6.45
CA GLU A 80 -20.32 4.02 -5.34
C GLU A 80 -18.80 4.15 -5.47
N LEU A 81 -18.10 3.03 -5.73
CA LEU A 81 -16.66 3.05 -5.96
C LEU A 81 -16.27 3.99 -7.10
N LYS A 82 -16.98 3.96 -8.24
CA LYS A 82 -16.72 4.89 -9.36
C LYS A 82 -16.85 6.34 -8.94
N ALA A 83 -17.90 6.67 -8.19
CA ALA A 83 -18.12 8.03 -7.70
C ALA A 83 -17.02 8.46 -6.73
N MET A 84 -16.63 7.58 -5.80
CA MET A 84 -15.52 7.82 -4.86
C MET A 84 -14.19 7.99 -5.59
N PHE A 85 -13.93 7.15 -6.60
CA PHE A 85 -12.70 7.22 -7.38
C PHE A 85 -12.60 8.53 -8.17
N ASN A 86 -13.71 9.01 -8.75
CA ASN A 86 -13.73 10.30 -9.44
C ASN A 86 -13.41 11.46 -8.49
N ARG A 87 -13.99 11.46 -7.28
CA ARG A 87 -13.65 12.45 -6.25
C ARG A 87 -12.21 12.34 -5.78
N PHE A 88 -11.71 11.11 -5.64
CA PHE A 88 -10.31 10.85 -5.34
C PHE A 88 -9.38 11.43 -6.41
N ALA A 89 -9.66 11.21 -7.70
CA ALA A 89 -8.87 11.77 -8.79
C ALA A 89 -8.88 13.31 -8.80
N ILE A 90 -10.03 13.93 -8.54
CA ILE A 90 -10.15 15.40 -8.37
C ILE A 90 -9.27 15.85 -7.20
N PHE A 91 -9.35 15.16 -6.06
CA PHE A 91 -8.56 15.48 -4.89
C PHE A 91 -7.05 15.33 -5.10
N LEU A 92 -6.60 14.34 -5.89
CA LEU A 92 -5.19 14.23 -6.29
C LEU A 92 -4.74 15.43 -7.13
N ALA A 93 -5.60 15.92 -8.03
CA ALA A 93 -5.32 17.13 -8.80
C ALA A 93 -5.25 18.38 -7.91
N ASP A 94 -6.10 18.47 -6.88
CA ASP A 94 -6.04 19.55 -5.90
C ASP A 94 -4.77 19.48 -5.05
N LEU A 95 -4.37 18.28 -4.60
CA LEU A 95 -3.09 18.03 -3.94
C LEU A 95 -1.91 18.46 -4.80
N LYS A 96 -1.93 18.17 -6.11
CA LYS A 96 -0.90 18.62 -7.04
C LYS A 96 -0.80 20.15 -7.12
N LYS A 97 -1.94 20.83 -7.07
CA LYS A 97 -2.01 22.29 -7.19
C LYS A 97 -1.62 23.01 -5.91
N HIS A 98 -1.99 22.45 -4.75
CA HIS A 98 -1.94 23.15 -3.46
C HIS A 98 -0.94 22.55 -2.47
N GLY A 99 -0.41 21.36 -2.75
CA GLY A 99 0.53 20.68 -1.86
C GLY A 99 -0.03 20.48 -0.46
N GLY A 100 0.82 20.69 0.55
CA GLY A 100 0.46 20.54 1.97
C GLY A 100 -0.55 21.58 2.47
N GLU A 101 -0.74 22.70 1.76
CA GLU A 101 -1.70 23.75 2.12
C GLU A 101 -3.16 23.34 1.84
N ILE A 102 -3.38 22.19 1.19
CA ILE A 102 -4.72 21.66 0.92
C ILE A 102 -5.56 21.49 2.20
N SER A 103 -4.89 21.19 3.32
CA SER A 103 -5.54 20.94 4.61
C SER A 103 -6.20 22.20 5.18
N ASP A 104 -5.72 23.37 4.76
CA ASP A 104 -6.20 24.67 5.23
C ASP A 104 -7.35 25.20 4.34
N GLN A 105 -7.67 24.51 3.25
CA GLN A 105 -8.74 24.93 2.34
C GLN A 105 -10.13 24.64 2.90
N LYS A 106 -11.01 25.65 2.81
CA LYS A 106 -12.41 25.53 3.20
C LYS A 106 -13.11 24.44 2.38
N GLY A 107 -13.81 23.54 3.07
CA GLY A 107 -14.59 22.48 2.45
C GLY A 107 -13.84 21.17 2.22
N VAL A 108 -12.51 21.14 2.36
CA VAL A 108 -11.71 19.92 2.22
C VAL A 108 -11.81 19.01 3.46
N GLY A 109 -12.01 19.61 4.65
CA GLY A 109 -12.07 18.89 5.93
C GLY A 109 -13.04 17.70 5.92
N GLY A 110 -14.25 17.88 5.38
CA GLY A 110 -15.24 16.80 5.31
C GLY A 110 -14.80 15.61 4.44
N TYR A 111 -14.07 15.88 3.35
CA TYR A 111 -13.52 14.82 2.51
C TYR A 111 -12.41 14.05 3.25
N ILE A 112 -11.51 14.76 3.94
CA ILE A 112 -10.45 14.15 4.78
C ILE A 112 -11.07 13.32 5.92
N GLU A 113 -12.08 13.84 6.61
CA GLU A 113 -12.76 13.13 7.71
C GLU A 113 -13.44 11.84 7.25
N SER A 114 -13.94 11.80 6.01
CA SER A 114 -14.61 10.62 5.45
C SER A 114 -13.71 9.40 5.24
N LYS A 115 -12.38 9.61 5.26
CA LYS A 115 -11.33 8.60 4.97
C LYS A 115 -11.49 7.94 3.59
N GLU A 116 -12.10 8.65 2.64
CA GLU A 116 -12.40 8.14 1.30
C GLU A 116 -11.14 7.69 0.53
N ILE A 117 -10.01 8.37 0.72
CA ILE A 117 -8.71 7.99 0.14
C ILE A 117 -8.35 6.54 0.53
N ASN A 118 -8.41 6.23 1.82
CA ASN A 118 -8.07 4.90 2.32
C ASN A 118 -9.05 3.86 1.77
N LYS A 119 -10.36 4.18 1.71
CA LYS A 119 -11.39 3.28 1.17
C LYS A 119 -11.17 2.94 -0.30
N VAL A 120 -10.86 3.93 -1.13
CA VAL A 120 -10.58 3.74 -2.57
C VAL A 120 -9.36 2.85 -2.76
N VAL A 121 -8.22 3.22 -2.15
CA VAL A 121 -6.97 2.47 -2.27
C VAL A 121 -7.14 1.04 -1.73
N TYR A 122 -7.81 0.88 -0.60
CA TYR A 122 -8.07 -0.43 0.01
C TYR A 122 -8.94 -1.29 -0.90
N THR A 123 -10.05 -0.77 -1.40
CA THR A 123 -11.01 -1.53 -2.22
C THR A 123 -10.35 -2.01 -3.51
N VAL A 124 -9.63 -1.11 -4.20
CA VAL A 124 -8.89 -1.43 -5.42
C VAL A 124 -7.86 -2.54 -5.17
N GLN A 125 -7.02 -2.37 -4.14
CA GLN A 125 -5.96 -3.34 -3.87
C GLN A 125 -6.52 -4.68 -3.39
N GLN A 126 -7.63 -4.67 -2.65
CA GLN A 126 -8.28 -5.90 -2.19
C GLN A 126 -9.07 -6.60 -3.29
N ALA A 127 -9.55 -5.90 -4.32
CA ALA A 127 -10.07 -6.54 -5.53
C ALA A 127 -8.97 -7.32 -6.26
N ILE A 128 -7.80 -6.71 -6.49
CA ILE A 128 -6.61 -7.39 -7.05
C ILE A 128 -6.24 -8.59 -6.18
N GLY A 129 -6.20 -8.37 -4.87
CA GLY A 129 -5.86 -9.38 -3.89
C GLY A 129 -6.81 -10.57 -3.90
N SER A 130 -8.10 -10.31 -3.90
CA SER A 130 -9.15 -11.35 -3.91
C SER A 130 -9.09 -12.15 -5.21
N THR A 131 -9.00 -11.49 -6.36
CA THR A 131 -8.74 -12.18 -7.64
C THR A 131 -7.46 -13.02 -7.56
N SER A 132 -6.40 -12.51 -6.93
CA SER A 132 -5.13 -13.23 -6.75
C SER A 132 -5.25 -14.50 -5.88
N ASP A 133 -6.22 -14.55 -4.98
CA ASP A 133 -6.46 -15.71 -4.11
C ASP A 133 -7.19 -16.85 -4.85
N SER A 134 -7.73 -16.58 -6.06
CA SER A 134 -8.37 -17.59 -6.91
C SER A 134 -7.40 -18.38 -7.80
N PHE A 135 -6.15 -17.95 -7.97
CA PHE A 135 -5.16 -18.63 -8.81
C PHE A 135 -4.72 -19.98 -8.23
N ASP A 136 -4.23 -20.88 -9.08
CA ASP A 136 -3.69 -22.20 -8.68
C ASP A 136 -2.25 -22.14 -8.19
N ILE A 137 -1.52 -21.06 -8.49
CA ILE A 137 -0.11 -20.87 -8.11
C ILE A 137 -0.01 -19.69 -7.11
N PRO A 138 -0.23 -19.92 -5.80
CA PRO A 138 -0.44 -18.83 -4.83
C PRO A 138 0.78 -17.95 -4.61
N ASN A 139 2.00 -18.46 -4.84
CA ASN A 139 3.22 -17.66 -4.66
C ASN A 139 3.36 -16.58 -5.73
N GLN A 140 3.12 -16.95 -6.99
CA GLN A 140 3.25 -16.01 -8.11
C GLN A 140 2.14 -14.95 -8.06
N SER A 141 0.90 -15.33 -7.73
CA SER A 141 -0.21 -14.39 -7.61
C SER A 141 0.01 -13.39 -6.47
N ARG A 142 0.49 -13.84 -5.30
CA ARG A 142 0.85 -12.95 -4.18
C ARG A 142 1.95 -11.96 -4.56
N LYS A 143 2.98 -12.41 -5.28
CA LYS A 143 4.05 -11.52 -5.77
C LYS A 143 3.48 -10.46 -6.71
N ARG A 144 2.63 -10.86 -7.67
CA ARG A 144 2.00 -9.94 -8.62
C ARG A 144 1.12 -8.90 -7.90
N ALA A 145 0.28 -9.32 -6.96
CA ALA A 145 -0.54 -8.40 -6.17
C ALA A 145 0.30 -7.37 -5.39
N GLY A 146 1.45 -7.79 -4.84
CA GLY A 146 2.40 -6.89 -4.18
C GLY A 146 3.02 -5.88 -5.15
N GLN A 147 3.44 -6.31 -6.33
CA GLN A 147 3.98 -5.43 -7.38
C GLN A 147 2.95 -4.40 -7.87
N LEU A 148 1.69 -4.82 -8.00
CA LEU A 148 0.60 -3.92 -8.36
C LEU A 148 0.31 -2.90 -7.25
N PHE A 149 0.45 -3.29 -5.97
CA PHE A 149 0.32 -2.33 -4.88
C PHE A 149 1.41 -1.25 -4.93
N GLU A 150 2.67 -1.68 -5.07
CA GLU A 150 3.82 -0.78 -5.20
C GLU A 150 3.64 0.19 -6.38
N ARG A 151 3.26 -0.34 -7.55
CA ARG A 151 3.01 0.49 -8.73
C ARG A 151 1.84 1.46 -8.52
N MET A 152 0.77 1.04 -7.85
CA MET A 152 -0.35 1.93 -7.55
C MET A 152 0.07 3.10 -6.65
N ILE A 153 0.82 2.83 -5.57
CA ILE A 153 1.33 3.89 -4.69
C ILE A 153 2.25 4.84 -5.47
N LYS A 154 3.12 4.31 -6.33
CA LYS A 154 3.96 5.12 -7.24
C LYS A 154 3.10 6.04 -8.11
N LEU A 155 2.08 5.50 -8.77
CA LEU A 155 1.18 6.29 -9.63
C LEU A 155 0.43 7.36 -8.85
N ILE A 156 0.01 7.11 -7.61
CA ILE A 156 -0.63 8.12 -6.76
C ILE A 156 0.33 9.27 -6.47
N ILE A 157 1.59 8.97 -6.11
CA ILE A 157 2.61 10.00 -5.84
C ILE A 157 2.93 10.80 -7.12
N GLN A 158 2.95 10.15 -8.28
CA GLN A 158 3.14 10.81 -9.57
C GLN A 158 1.94 11.70 -9.95
N GLU A 159 0.71 11.25 -9.66
CA GLU A 159 -0.51 12.01 -9.97
C GLU A 159 -0.61 13.31 -9.17
N ILE A 160 -0.11 13.32 -7.92
CA ILE A 160 0.02 14.55 -7.11
C ILE A 160 1.21 15.42 -7.53
N GLY A 161 1.93 15.06 -8.59
CA GLY A 161 2.94 15.91 -9.23
C GLY A 161 4.38 15.74 -8.74
N LEU A 162 4.68 14.73 -7.92
CA LEU A 162 6.07 14.42 -7.53
C LEU A 162 6.70 13.42 -8.51
N GLU A 163 8.01 13.54 -8.72
CA GLU A 163 8.75 12.47 -9.37
C GLU A 163 8.94 11.33 -8.39
N CYS A 164 8.66 10.11 -8.83
CA CYS A 164 8.75 8.92 -8.00
C CYS A 164 9.09 7.72 -8.86
N GLU A 165 10.26 7.13 -8.66
CA GLU A 165 10.72 5.98 -9.43
C GLU A 165 11.37 4.93 -8.54
N PRO A 166 11.27 3.63 -8.89
CA PRO A 166 12.12 2.63 -8.27
C PRO A 166 13.57 2.90 -8.65
N ARG A 167 14.51 2.60 -7.75
CA ARG A 167 15.94 2.80 -8.02
C ARG A 167 16.79 1.69 -7.43
N THR A 168 17.76 1.24 -8.21
CA THR A 168 18.83 0.38 -7.70
C THR A 168 20.08 1.20 -7.46
N VAL A 169 20.56 1.27 -6.22
CA VAL A 169 21.79 1.98 -5.85
C VAL A 169 22.86 1.01 -5.38
N ASN A 170 24.12 1.30 -5.70
CA ASN A 170 25.26 0.45 -5.35
C ASN A 170 26.24 1.23 -4.46
N ILE A 171 26.11 1.09 -3.14
CA ILE A 171 26.85 1.88 -2.16
C ILE A 171 28.20 1.20 -1.87
N PRO A 172 29.35 1.87 -2.02
CA PRO A 172 30.65 1.30 -1.67
C PRO A 172 30.73 0.91 -0.18
N ILE A 173 31.45 -0.16 0.13
CA ILE A 173 31.69 -0.58 1.51
C ILE A 173 33.00 0.06 2.00
N PRO A 174 32.97 0.94 3.01
CA PRO A 174 34.17 1.57 3.56
C PRO A 174 35.20 0.53 4.01
N GLY A 175 36.46 0.72 3.61
CA GLY A 175 37.55 -0.22 3.93
C GLY A 175 37.68 -1.43 3.00
N TYR A 176 36.77 -1.63 2.05
CA TYR A 176 36.79 -2.76 1.11
C TYR A 176 36.70 -2.29 -0.35
N PRO A 177 37.82 -1.80 -0.95
CA PRO A 177 37.84 -1.33 -2.33
C PRO A 177 37.27 -2.36 -3.31
N GLY A 178 36.44 -1.90 -4.25
CA GLY A 178 35.78 -2.76 -5.25
C GLY A 178 34.49 -3.44 -4.79
N TYR A 179 34.24 -3.54 -3.48
CA TYR A 179 33.00 -4.09 -2.94
C TYR A 179 31.91 -3.04 -2.80
N LYS A 180 30.70 -3.39 -3.23
CA LYS A 180 29.51 -2.53 -3.16
C LYS A 180 28.34 -3.32 -2.58
N MET A 181 27.51 -2.64 -1.81
CA MET A 181 26.24 -3.11 -1.31
C MET A 181 25.12 -2.59 -2.20
N GLN A 182 24.38 -3.50 -2.83
CA GLN A 182 23.29 -3.16 -3.72
C GLN A 182 21.97 -3.04 -2.93
N TYR A 183 21.23 -1.97 -3.17
CA TYR A 183 19.89 -1.77 -2.63
C TYR A 183 18.91 -1.63 -3.78
N GLU A 184 17.81 -2.38 -3.71
CA GLU A 184 16.64 -2.24 -4.59
C GLU A 184 15.58 -1.45 -3.83
N LEU A 185 15.42 -0.18 -4.19
CA LEU A 185 14.51 0.75 -3.54
C LEU A 185 13.18 0.76 -4.30
N ASP A 186 12.09 0.44 -3.59
CA ASP A 186 10.75 0.37 -4.21
C ASP A 186 10.33 1.73 -4.76
N LEU A 187 10.55 2.80 -3.99
CA LEU A 187 10.25 4.18 -4.35
C LEU A 187 11.41 5.10 -3.95
N VAL A 188 11.80 5.99 -4.84
CA VAL A 188 12.62 7.18 -4.55
C VAL A 188 11.88 8.37 -5.12
N PHE A 189 11.57 9.36 -4.28
CA PHE A 189 10.80 10.52 -4.69
C PHE A 189 11.35 11.82 -4.12
N SER A 190 11.12 12.91 -4.87
CA SER A 190 11.49 14.27 -4.49
C SER A 190 10.57 15.27 -5.21
N ARG A 191 10.48 16.51 -4.69
CA ARG A 191 9.81 17.61 -5.40
C ARG A 191 10.61 18.13 -6.59
N ASN A 192 11.93 17.92 -6.61
CA ASN A 192 12.80 18.43 -7.67
C ASN A 192 13.04 17.38 -8.74
N LYS A 193 12.53 17.65 -9.95
CA LYS A 193 12.59 16.73 -11.09
C LYS A 193 13.99 16.36 -11.55
N ALA A 194 14.95 17.27 -11.42
CA ALA A 194 16.31 17.04 -11.88
C ALA A 194 17.08 16.00 -11.04
N ILE A 195 16.60 15.73 -9.82
CA ILE A 195 17.32 14.92 -8.83
C ILE A 195 16.94 13.44 -8.96
N VAL A 196 15.72 13.12 -9.40
CA VAL A 196 15.21 11.75 -9.46
C VAL A 196 15.63 11.02 -10.76
N THR A 197 16.81 11.29 -11.31
CA THR A 197 17.28 10.62 -12.54
C THR A 197 18.06 9.35 -12.22
N SER A 198 18.05 8.36 -13.12
CA SER A 198 18.85 7.13 -12.98
C SER A 198 20.37 7.36 -13.05
N GLU A 199 20.79 8.58 -13.36
CA GLU A 199 22.19 8.98 -13.52
C GLU A 199 22.84 9.38 -12.19
N THR A 200 22.06 9.71 -11.15
CA THR A 200 22.62 9.98 -9.82
C THR A 200 23.16 8.70 -9.21
N LYS A 201 24.46 8.67 -8.94
CA LYS A 201 25.20 7.50 -8.45
C LYS A 201 24.66 6.95 -7.11
N TYR A 202 24.13 7.81 -6.26
CA TYR A 202 23.59 7.53 -4.91
C TYR A 202 22.30 8.30 -4.66
N ILE A 203 21.78 8.21 -3.43
CA ILE A 203 20.61 8.96 -2.95
C ILE A 203 21.02 10.41 -2.65
N TYR A 204 20.25 11.38 -3.13
CA TYR A 204 20.48 12.79 -2.88
C TYR A 204 19.81 13.25 -1.57
N PRO A 205 20.34 14.27 -0.85
CA PRO A 205 19.77 14.72 0.43
C PRO A 205 18.29 15.07 0.47
N SER A 206 17.73 15.57 -0.64
CA SER A 206 16.31 15.91 -0.76
C SER A 206 15.44 14.79 -1.33
N GLU A 207 15.99 13.57 -1.46
CA GLU A 207 15.24 12.39 -1.86
C GLU A 207 14.75 11.63 -0.64
N VAL A 208 13.52 11.14 -0.75
CA VAL A 208 12.91 10.24 0.24
C VAL A 208 12.84 8.85 -0.36
N VAL A 209 13.28 7.86 0.41
CA VAL A 209 13.15 6.44 0.07
C VAL A 209 11.85 5.91 0.67
N GLY A 210 11.04 5.25 -0.15
CA GLY A 210 9.84 4.57 0.30
C GLY A 210 9.94 3.06 0.09
N SER A 211 9.53 2.28 1.09
CA SER A 211 9.24 0.86 0.90
C SER A 211 7.73 0.60 0.94
N VAL A 212 7.24 -0.17 -0.04
CA VAL A 212 5.82 -0.52 -0.15
C VAL A 212 5.66 -2.03 -0.06
N LYS A 213 4.80 -2.50 0.86
CA LYS A 213 4.54 -3.94 1.04
C LYS A 213 3.06 -4.17 1.38
N THR A 214 2.49 -5.30 0.99
CA THR A 214 1.09 -5.60 1.38
C THR A 214 0.95 -5.75 2.91
N THR A 215 1.90 -6.45 3.55
CA THR A 215 1.90 -6.69 5.00
C THR A 215 3.30 -6.48 5.56
N SER A 216 3.43 -5.99 6.79
CA SER A 216 4.74 -5.71 7.40
C SER A 216 5.44 -7.00 7.81
N LYS A 217 4.87 -7.81 8.71
CA LYS A 217 5.47 -9.05 9.23
C LYS A 217 6.95 -8.85 9.63
N ASP A 218 7.80 -9.81 9.32
CA ASP A 218 9.27 -9.74 9.38
C ASP A 218 9.90 -8.82 8.34
N ARG A 219 9.15 -8.31 7.36
CA ARG A 219 9.71 -7.41 6.33
C ARG A 219 9.99 -6.01 6.86
N ILE A 220 9.34 -5.61 7.96
CA ILE A 220 9.62 -4.33 8.60
C ILE A 220 11.05 -4.27 9.13
N ASP A 221 11.59 -5.41 9.59
CA ASP A 221 12.96 -5.58 10.08
C ASP A 221 13.97 -5.11 9.00
N LYS A 222 13.75 -5.52 7.74
CA LYS A 222 14.58 -5.13 6.60
C LYS A 222 14.56 -3.62 6.38
N ILE A 223 13.40 -2.97 6.46
CA ILE A 223 13.28 -1.52 6.16
C ILE A 223 14.06 -0.70 7.19
N PHE A 224 13.98 -1.07 8.48
CA PHE A 224 14.78 -0.44 9.52
C PHE A 224 16.29 -0.65 9.31
N LEU A 225 16.69 -1.87 8.95
CA LEU A 225 18.09 -2.18 8.67
C LEU A 225 18.62 -1.40 7.47
N ASP A 226 17.84 -1.32 6.38
CA ASP A 226 18.18 -0.57 5.18
C ASP A 226 18.35 0.92 5.50
N LYS A 227 17.41 1.54 6.25
CA LYS A 227 17.57 2.94 6.70
C LYS A 227 18.86 3.14 7.48
N TYR A 228 19.11 2.27 8.46
CA TYR A 228 20.28 2.36 9.32
C TYR A 228 21.58 2.26 8.50
N LEU A 229 21.69 1.26 7.63
CA LEU A 229 22.89 1.03 6.82
C LEU A 229 23.09 2.11 5.76
N LEU A 230 22.03 2.52 5.04
CA LEU A 230 22.12 3.62 4.07
C LEU A 230 22.63 4.90 4.73
N THR A 231 22.06 5.26 5.89
CA THR A 231 22.48 6.44 6.66
C THR A 231 23.94 6.34 7.08
N LYS A 232 24.37 5.16 7.55
CA LYS A 232 25.75 4.93 7.99
C LYS A 232 26.75 4.96 6.83
N LEU A 233 26.44 4.32 5.72
CA LEU A 233 27.34 4.17 4.57
C LEU A 233 27.45 5.45 3.75
N LEU A 234 26.39 6.25 3.65
CA LEU A 234 26.39 7.53 2.95
C LEU A 234 26.89 8.70 3.82
N GLY A 235 26.98 8.51 5.14
CA GLY A 235 27.43 9.56 6.06
C GLY A 235 26.46 10.73 6.22
N MET A 236 25.20 10.55 5.80
CA MET A 236 24.12 11.54 5.88
C MET A 236 22.82 10.85 6.26
N ASP A 237 21.90 11.59 6.88
CA ASP A 237 20.57 11.06 7.17
C ASP A 237 19.81 10.83 5.86
N VAL A 238 19.28 9.61 5.70
CA VAL A 238 18.45 9.25 4.54
C VAL A 238 17.01 9.14 5.03
N PRO A 239 16.10 9.99 4.54
CA PRO A 239 14.68 9.87 4.85
C PRO A 239 14.13 8.56 4.29
N VAL A 240 13.57 7.71 5.15
CA VAL A 240 12.95 6.43 4.78
C VAL A 240 11.57 6.30 5.40
N ILE A 241 10.57 6.04 4.55
CA ILE A 241 9.20 5.73 4.95
C ILE A 241 8.82 4.28 4.61
N ALA A 242 7.79 3.77 5.27
CA ALA A 242 7.16 2.50 4.93
C ALA A 242 5.65 2.67 4.70
N ILE A 243 5.13 2.05 3.64
CA ILE A 243 3.70 2.03 3.32
C ILE A 243 3.24 0.57 3.25
N PHE A 244 2.25 0.23 4.07
CA PHE A 244 1.65 -1.09 4.16
C PHE A 244 0.19 -1.05 3.76
N LEU A 245 -0.31 -2.12 3.11
CA LEU A 245 -1.75 -2.24 2.89
C LEU A 245 -2.44 -2.51 4.23
N HIS A 246 -2.06 -3.59 4.92
CA HIS A 246 -2.70 -4.03 6.16
C HIS A 246 -1.81 -5.02 6.93
N ASP A 247 -2.08 -5.28 8.21
CA ASP A 247 -1.45 -6.37 8.97
C ASP A 247 -2.45 -7.38 9.51
N VAL A 248 -3.06 -8.09 8.58
CA VAL A 248 -4.17 -9.03 8.79
C VAL A 248 -3.85 -10.35 8.11
N GLN A 249 -4.08 -11.45 8.81
CA GLN A 249 -4.04 -12.78 8.22
C GLN A 249 -5.17 -13.66 8.74
N ARG A 250 -5.52 -14.69 7.97
CA ARG A 250 -6.46 -15.71 8.41
C ARG A 250 -5.90 -16.49 9.58
N ALA A 251 -6.79 -16.90 10.45
CA ALA A 251 -6.47 -17.72 11.61
C ALA A 251 -7.58 -18.73 11.84
N GLN A 252 -7.23 -19.88 12.37
CA GLN A 252 -8.21 -20.79 12.94
C GLN A 252 -8.62 -20.28 14.34
N LYS A 253 -9.91 -20.21 14.59
CA LYS A 253 -10.50 -19.84 15.90
C LYS A 253 -11.56 -20.87 16.25
N GLY A 254 -11.24 -21.74 17.21
CA GLY A 254 -12.02 -22.95 17.46
C GLY A 254 -12.11 -23.82 16.20
N ASN A 255 -13.33 -24.18 15.81
CA ASN A 255 -13.60 -24.99 14.62
C ASN A 255 -13.76 -24.15 13.33
N SER A 256 -13.59 -22.83 13.39
CA SER A 256 -13.73 -21.95 12.23
C SER A 256 -12.38 -21.53 11.65
N ILE A 257 -12.23 -21.63 10.34
CA ILE A 257 -11.07 -21.13 9.57
C ILE A 257 -11.17 -19.65 9.19
N PHE A 258 -12.28 -18.98 9.57
CA PHE A 258 -12.57 -17.58 9.23
C PHE A 258 -12.12 -16.59 10.30
N GLY A 259 -11.23 -17.01 11.20
CA GLY A 259 -10.64 -16.12 12.20
C GLY A 259 -9.63 -15.14 11.61
N ILE A 260 -9.33 -14.10 12.40
CA ILE A 260 -8.38 -13.04 12.07
C ILE A 260 -7.31 -12.97 13.15
N ASN A 261 -6.05 -12.92 12.73
CA ASN A 261 -4.92 -12.53 13.58
C ASN A 261 -4.20 -11.33 12.96
N SER A 262 -3.56 -10.54 13.82
CA SER A 262 -2.63 -9.53 13.34
C SER A 262 -1.30 -10.14 12.94
N THR A 263 -0.64 -9.52 11.97
CA THR A 263 0.72 -9.85 11.54
C THR A 263 1.75 -8.80 11.97
N PHE A 264 1.29 -7.72 12.59
CA PHE A 264 2.15 -6.65 13.07
C PHE A 264 2.92 -7.12 14.31
N LYS A 265 4.24 -6.93 14.29
CA LYS A 265 5.12 -7.27 15.42
C LYS A 265 5.43 -6.00 16.22
N SER A 266 4.47 -5.54 17.03
CA SER A 266 4.57 -4.28 17.78
C SER A 266 5.84 -4.16 18.64
N ASN A 267 6.21 -5.20 19.37
CA ASN A 267 7.43 -5.19 20.19
C ASN A 267 8.72 -5.11 19.35
N HIS A 268 8.75 -5.74 18.18
CA HIS A 268 9.89 -5.63 17.27
C HIS A 268 9.99 -4.21 16.72
N PHE A 269 8.87 -3.64 16.27
CA PHE A 269 8.80 -2.25 15.81
C PHE A 269 9.33 -1.28 16.86
N LEU A 270 8.83 -1.38 18.11
CA LEU A 270 9.30 -0.54 19.22
C LEU A 270 10.80 -0.77 19.53
N GLY A 271 11.24 -2.02 19.50
CA GLY A 271 12.66 -2.37 19.66
C GLY A 271 13.55 -1.72 18.60
N TYR A 272 13.15 -1.77 17.32
CA TYR A 272 13.91 -1.15 16.23
C TYR A 272 13.90 0.38 16.29
N THR A 273 12.76 1.00 16.65
CA THR A 273 12.68 2.45 16.89
C THR A 273 13.69 2.92 17.94
N VAL A 274 13.94 2.11 18.98
CA VAL A 274 14.88 2.44 20.06
C VAL A 274 16.33 2.09 19.70
N ALA A 275 16.56 0.89 19.15
CA ALA A 275 17.89 0.34 18.95
C ALA A 275 18.56 0.76 17.62
N LEU A 276 17.76 1.08 16.60
CA LEU A 276 18.24 1.49 15.27
C LEU A 276 17.91 2.97 15.03
N LYS A 277 17.64 3.34 13.78
CA LYS A 277 17.11 4.65 13.40
C LYS A 277 15.60 4.56 13.22
N LYS A 278 14.84 5.45 13.85
CA LYS A 278 13.40 5.62 13.60
C LYS A 278 13.15 5.84 12.11
N LEU A 279 12.13 5.24 11.54
CA LEU A 279 11.65 5.60 10.19
C LEU A 279 11.02 6.99 10.23
N ASP A 280 11.02 7.71 9.11
CA ASP A 280 10.45 9.06 9.01
C ASP A 280 8.93 9.05 8.86
N GLY A 281 8.35 7.86 8.71
CA GLY A 281 6.91 7.65 8.74
C GLY A 281 6.57 6.21 8.38
N VAL A 282 5.55 5.67 9.06
CA VAL A 282 4.99 4.36 8.74
C VAL A 282 3.50 4.49 8.54
N TYR A 283 3.02 4.05 7.38
CA TYR A 283 1.65 4.30 6.96
C TYR A 283 0.93 3.01 6.62
N TYR A 284 -0.33 2.89 7.05
CA TYR A 284 -1.20 1.77 6.69
C TYR A 284 -2.43 2.25 5.94
N VAL A 285 -2.89 1.49 4.95
CA VAL A 285 -4.21 1.72 4.36
C VAL A 285 -5.31 1.23 5.31
N ASP A 286 -5.10 0.07 5.95
CA ASP A 286 -5.95 -0.53 6.98
C ASP A 286 -5.14 -0.70 8.29
N PRO A 287 -4.97 0.37 9.08
CA PRO A 287 -4.25 0.31 10.35
C PRO A 287 -4.98 -0.58 11.35
N ARG A 288 -4.23 -1.32 12.17
CA ARG A 288 -4.79 -2.14 13.24
C ARG A 288 -5.22 -1.24 14.42
N PRO A 289 -6.27 -1.59 15.18
CA PRO A 289 -6.76 -0.76 16.29
C PRO A 289 -5.69 -0.38 17.32
N GLU A 290 -4.74 -1.29 17.60
CA GLU A 290 -3.62 -1.05 18.52
C GLU A 290 -2.69 0.08 18.05
N MET A 291 -2.56 0.31 16.73
CA MET A 291 -1.71 1.37 16.17
C MET A 291 -2.28 2.76 16.44
N ALA A 292 -3.60 2.88 16.65
CA ALA A 292 -4.27 4.14 16.96
C ALA A 292 -4.46 4.37 18.47
N THR A 293 -4.45 3.31 19.27
CA THR A 293 -4.75 3.37 20.72
C THR A 293 -3.47 3.36 21.57
N ASN A 294 -2.40 2.72 21.11
CA ASN A 294 -1.11 2.75 21.78
C ASN A 294 -0.36 4.05 21.45
N GLU A 295 -0.04 4.84 22.47
CA GLU A 295 0.60 6.15 22.33
C GLU A 295 1.94 6.08 21.58
N ARG A 296 2.82 5.13 21.94
CA ARG A 296 4.14 4.97 21.32
C ARG A 296 4.07 4.55 19.86
N LEU A 297 3.05 3.78 19.49
CA LEU A 297 2.82 3.39 18.10
C LEU A 297 2.25 4.56 17.30
N ARG A 298 1.25 5.26 17.83
CA ARG A 298 0.57 6.36 17.15
C ARG A 298 1.48 7.55 16.84
N GLU A 299 2.56 7.73 17.59
CA GLU A 299 3.58 8.75 17.30
C GLU A 299 4.30 8.55 15.96
N GLN A 300 4.36 7.32 15.43
CA GLN A 300 5.12 6.99 14.22
C GLN A 300 4.29 6.29 13.15
N ILE A 301 3.14 5.72 13.53
CA ILE A 301 2.26 4.98 12.65
C ILE A 301 1.00 5.80 12.38
N HIS A 302 0.77 6.08 11.11
CA HIS A 302 -0.39 6.81 10.63
C HIS A 302 -1.09 6.06 9.49
N ASP A 303 -2.15 6.63 8.94
CA ASP A 303 -2.81 6.08 7.76
C ASP A 303 -2.26 6.68 6.45
N LEU A 304 -2.58 6.05 5.31
CA LEU A 304 -2.13 6.53 4.01
C LEU A 304 -2.63 7.95 3.68
N GLN A 305 -3.80 8.32 4.14
CA GLN A 305 -4.32 9.68 3.96
C GLN A 305 -3.42 10.72 4.65
N GLN A 306 -2.98 10.47 5.88
CA GLN A 306 -2.05 11.35 6.60
C GLN A 306 -0.74 11.54 5.82
N PHE A 307 -0.22 10.46 5.21
CA PHE A 307 0.92 10.54 4.31
C PHE A 307 0.68 11.50 3.15
N LEU A 308 -0.39 11.31 2.37
CA LEU A 308 -0.63 12.08 1.15
C LEU A 308 -0.98 13.55 1.44
N VAL A 309 -1.70 13.82 2.53
CA VAL A 309 -2.23 15.15 2.83
C VAL A 309 -1.19 16.04 3.53
N ARG A 310 -0.28 15.46 4.32
CA ARG A 310 0.62 16.24 5.17
C ARG A 310 2.08 15.78 5.09
N ASP A 311 2.35 14.52 5.41
CA ASP A 311 3.71 14.10 5.72
C ASP A 311 4.58 14.01 4.46
N LEU A 312 4.02 13.59 3.33
CA LEU A 312 4.69 13.60 2.03
C LEU A 312 5.23 15.00 1.71
N TRP A 313 4.45 16.04 1.98
CA TRP A 313 4.84 17.42 1.71
C TRP A 313 5.92 17.88 2.68
N ALA A 314 5.82 17.56 3.96
CA ALA A 314 6.83 17.91 4.95
C ALA A 314 8.18 17.19 4.69
N LEU A 315 8.14 15.96 4.19
CA LEU A 315 9.33 15.15 3.91
C LEU A 315 10.02 15.57 2.60
N SER A 316 9.24 15.82 1.55
CA SER A 316 9.76 16.14 0.21
C SER A 316 10.11 17.62 0.00
N GLY A 317 9.77 18.48 0.97
CA GLY A 317 10.08 19.92 0.94
C GLY A 317 11.38 20.32 1.66
N LYS A 318 12.11 19.35 2.21
CA LYS A 318 13.45 19.55 2.78
C LYS A 318 14.52 19.36 1.72
#